data_AF-A0A9D4P0S6-F1
#
_entry.id   AF-A0A9D4P0S6-F1
#
_cell.length_a   1.000
_cell.length_b   1.000
_cell.length_c   1.000
_cell.angle_alpha   90.00
_cell.angle_beta   90.00
_cell.angle_gamma   90.00
#
_symmetry.space_group_name_H-M   'P 1'
#
loop_
_entity.id
_entity.type
_entity.pdbx_description
1 polymer ?
#
loop_
_entity_poly.entity_id
_entity_poly.type
_entity_poly.pdbx_seq_one_letter_code
_entity_poly.pdbx_strand_id
1 'polypeptide(L)'
;MATCGGALVKLALVLFNLALLCIGIFLTYTGFSIFDKNDQDWDVIVQTNFRTGSIVLIIFGILIALIAAIGAFGACLESSTLLDVYGYIIFFLVIGEIVLFYYSFKYKDELTTNLETGIKKAIQRYPGDSKLAYGLQLIQKFFRCCGFEGPNDYPSGDLPASCCDQMSKVSVQNPAASCPRNQIIFDHGCKNSPFIESTLGSVTYAAYALILLQLIVILMACCLSRDLRAI
;
A
#
# COMPACT_ATOMS: atom_id res chain seq x y z
N MET A 1 -7.43 -38.38 -19.01
CA MET A 1 -6.44 -38.82 -17.99
C MET A 1 -5.76 -37.57 -17.46
N ALA A 2 -5.93 -37.23 -16.18
CA ALA A 2 -5.22 -36.10 -15.60
C ALA A 2 -3.71 -36.40 -15.60
N THR A 3 -2.94 -35.68 -16.40
CA THR A 3 -1.48 -35.72 -16.29
C THR A 3 -1.09 -35.15 -14.93
N CYS A 4 -0.01 -35.66 -14.34
CA CYS A 4 0.48 -35.22 -13.03
C CYS A 4 0.69 -33.69 -12.97
N GLY A 5 0.96 -33.05 -14.12
CA GLY A 5 1.04 -31.59 -14.26
C GLY A 5 -0.28 -30.85 -14.08
N GLY A 6 -1.40 -31.34 -14.62
CA GLY A 6 -2.69 -30.64 -14.54
C GLY A 6 -3.24 -30.57 -13.11
N ALA A 7 -3.11 -31.66 -12.35
CA ALA A 7 -3.50 -31.70 -10.93
C ALA A 7 -2.66 -30.76 -10.06
N LEU A 8 -1.35 -30.68 -10.33
CA LEU A 8 -0.44 -29.78 -9.62
C LEU A 8 -0.74 -28.30 -9.92
N VAL A 9 -0.99 -27.95 -11.18
CA VAL A 9 -1.38 -26.59 -11.58
C VAL A 9 -2.70 -26.18 -10.92
N LYS A 10 -3.70 -27.06 -10.92
CA LYS A 10 -4.99 -26.82 -10.25
C LYS A 10 -4.77 -26.57 -8.75
N LEU A 11 -4.04 -27.45 -8.06
CA LEU A 11 -3.78 -27.31 -6.63
C LEU A 11 -3.04 -26.00 -6.32
N ALA A 12 -2.00 -25.67 -7.07
CA ALA A 12 -1.24 -24.43 -6.90
C ALA A 12 -2.13 -23.19 -7.08
N LEU A 13 -2.96 -23.17 -8.12
CA LEU A 13 -3.85 -22.05 -8.42
C LEU A 13 -4.92 -21.86 -7.33
N VAL A 14 -5.49 -22.96 -6.81
CA VAL A 14 -6.45 -22.92 -5.70
C VAL A 14 -5.80 -22.41 -4.42
N LEU A 15 -4.64 -22.94 -4.04
CA LEU A 15 -3.95 -22.52 -2.81
C LEU A 15 -3.52 -21.05 -2.87
N PHE A 16 -2.99 -20.61 -4.02
CA PHE A 16 -2.61 -19.22 -4.24
C PHE A 16 -3.81 -18.27 -4.11
N ASN A 17 -4.92 -18.58 -4.79
CA ASN A 17 -6.12 -17.75 -4.72
C ASN A 17 -6.79 -17.80 -3.34
N LEU A 18 -6.74 -18.93 -2.63
CA LEU A 18 -7.23 -19.00 -1.26
C LEU A 18 -6.42 -18.11 -0.31
N ALA A 19 -5.10 -18.09 -0.44
CA ALA A 19 -4.24 -17.20 0.33
C ALA A 19 -4.55 -15.71 0.03
N LEU A 20 -4.72 -15.35 -1.24
CA LEU A 20 -5.13 -13.99 -1.63
C LEU A 20 -6.52 -13.61 -1.11
N LEU A 21 -7.46 -14.56 -1.10
CA LEU A 21 -8.79 -14.34 -0.55
C LEU A 21 -8.72 -14.03 0.95
N CYS A 22 -7.95 -14.81 1.71
CA CYS A 22 -7.72 -14.55 3.14
C CYS A 22 -7.08 -13.17 3.37
N ILE A 23 -6.09 -12.79 2.55
CA ILE A 23 -5.46 -11.47 2.62
C ILE A 23 -6.49 -10.37 2.32
N GLY A 24 -7.30 -10.51 1.26
CA GLY A 24 -8.33 -9.54 0.90
C GLY A 24 -9.38 -9.34 2.01
N ILE A 25 -9.84 -10.42 2.63
CA ILE A 25 -10.75 -10.38 3.78
C ILE A 25 -10.10 -9.67 4.97
N PHE A 26 -8.84 -9.99 5.28
CA PHE A 26 -8.10 -9.35 6.37
C PHE A 26 -7.92 -7.84 6.14
N LEU A 27 -7.55 -7.42 4.93
CA LEU A 27 -7.43 -6.00 4.56
C LEU A 27 -8.77 -5.28 4.66
N THR A 28 -9.85 -5.92 4.22
CA THR A 28 -11.21 -5.38 4.32
C THR A 28 -11.60 -5.20 5.79
N TYR A 29 -11.41 -6.24 6.63
CA TYR A 29 -11.73 -6.20 8.05
C TYR A 29 -10.94 -5.12 8.81
N THR A 30 -9.63 -5.01 8.55
CA THR A 30 -8.79 -3.98 9.16
C THR A 30 -9.21 -2.59 8.72
N GLY A 31 -9.52 -2.40 7.44
CA GLY A 31 -10.06 -1.16 6.91
C GLY A 31 -11.39 -0.76 7.57
N PHE A 32 -12.35 -1.69 7.69
CA PHE A 32 -13.61 -1.46 8.40
C PHE A 32 -13.39 -1.15 9.88
N SER A 33 -12.48 -1.86 10.55
CA SER A 33 -12.16 -1.62 11.96
C SER A 33 -11.60 -0.20 12.18
N ILE A 34 -10.82 0.32 11.24
CA ILE A 34 -10.31 1.70 11.27
C ILE A 34 -11.43 2.70 10.93
N PHE A 35 -12.33 2.35 10.03
CA PHE A 35 -13.47 3.18 9.65
C PHE A 35 -14.53 3.32 10.76
N ASP A 36 -14.79 2.23 11.49
CA ASP A 36 -15.87 2.12 12.48
C ASP A 36 -15.46 2.64 13.87
N LYS A 37 -14.23 2.34 14.32
CA LYS A 37 -13.66 2.93 15.56
C LYS A 37 -13.53 4.45 15.51
N ASN A 38 -13.73 5.03 14.34
CA ASN A 38 -13.71 6.44 14.07
C ASN A 38 -14.96 7.17 14.57
N ASP A 39 -15.98 6.47 15.09
CA ASP A 39 -17.26 7.08 15.47
C ASP A 39 -17.46 7.26 17.00
N GLN A 40 -16.59 6.70 17.87
CA GLN A 40 -16.90 6.66 19.32
C GLN A 40 -15.90 7.20 20.35
N ASP A 41 -14.64 7.55 20.05
CA ASP A 41 -13.77 8.15 21.11
C ASP A 41 -12.49 8.84 20.57
N TRP A 42 -12.47 9.14 19.27
CA TRP A 42 -11.33 9.79 18.62
C TRP A 42 -11.79 11.14 18.09
N ASP A 43 -11.16 12.22 18.57
CA ASP A 43 -11.49 13.59 18.15
C ASP A 43 -11.66 13.67 16.63
N VAL A 44 -12.62 14.48 16.17
CA VAL A 44 -12.98 14.73 14.75
C VAL A 44 -11.75 14.95 13.86
N ILE A 45 -10.64 15.36 14.50
CA ILE A 45 -9.36 15.61 13.87
C ILE A 45 -8.47 14.35 13.67
N VAL A 46 -8.74 13.14 14.18
CA VAL A 46 -8.06 11.90 13.69
C VAL A 46 -8.82 11.28 12.51
N GLN A 47 -10.09 11.66 12.37
CA GLN A 47 -11.04 10.90 11.58
C GLN A 47 -10.86 11.00 10.06
N THR A 48 -10.50 12.14 9.45
CA THR A 48 -10.68 12.28 7.98
C THR A 48 -9.54 11.72 7.12
N ASN A 49 -8.27 11.77 7.53
CA ASN A 49 -7.16 11.23 6.71
C ASN A 49 -7.01 9.71 6.87
N PHE A 50 -7.24 9.19 8.08
CA PHE A 50 -7.38 7.75 8.30
C PHE A 50 -8.63 7.19 7.62
N ARG A 51 -9.71 7.97 7.52
CA ARG A 51 -10.90 7.58 6.75
C ARG A 51 -10.63 7.46 5.27
N THR A 52 -9.90 8.39 4.65
CA THR A 52 -9.53 8.23 3.23
C THR A 52 -8.63 7.01 3.03
N GLY A 53 -7.62 6.82 3.88
CA GLY A 53 -6.74 5.65 3.81
C GLY A 53 -7.49 4.32 4.06
N SER A 54 -8.42 4.30 5.01
CA SER A 54 -9.21 3.10 5.33
C SER A 54 -10.22 2.77 4.25
N ILE A 55 -10.87 3.78 3.65
CA ILE A 55 -11.75 3.57 2.48
C ILE A 55 -10.96 2.94 1.33
N VAL A 56 -9.77 3.47 1.03
CA VAL A 56 -8.89 2.88 0.00
C VAL A 56 -8.56 1.43 0.36
N LEU A 57 -8.16 1.16 1.61
CA LEU A 57 -7.84 -0.19 2.07
C LEU A 57 -9.03 -1.17 1.94
N ILE A 58 -10.24 -0.73 2.29
CA ILE A 58 -11.47 -1.51 2.14
C ILE A 58 -11.72 -1.83 0.66
N ILE A 59 -11.67 -0.84 -0.22
CA ILE A 59 -11.93 -1.02 -1.66
C ILE A 59 -10.91 -2.00 -2.25
N PHE A 60 -9.63 -1.81 -1.98
CA PHE A 60 -8.58 -2.72 -2.45
C PHE A 60 -8.75 -4.14 -1.87
N GLY A 61 -9.07 -4.27 -0.58
CA GLY A 61 -9.31 -5.55 0.06
C GLY A 61 -10.47 -6.32 -0.59
N ILE A 62 -11.59 -5.64 -0.86
CA ILE A 62 -12.75 -6.21 -1.55
C ILE A 62 -12.39 -6.64 -2.97
N LEU A 63 -11.69 -5.80 -3.73
CA LEU A 63 -11.26 -6.13 -5.09
C LEU A 63 -10.36 -7.37 -5.12
N ILE A 64 -9.37 -7.45 -4.23
CA ILE A 64 -8.49 -8.62 -4.09
C ILE A 64 -9.31 -9.87 -3.77
N ALA A 65 -10.22 -9.78 -2.80
CA ALA A 65 -11.07 -10.90 -2.40
C ALA A 65 -11.97 -11.38 -3.54
N LEU A 66 -12.60 -10.48 -4.29
CA LEU A 66 -13.45 -10.82 -5.43
C LEU A 66 -12.67 -11.52 -6.54
N ILE A 67 -11.52 -10.96 -6.94
CA ILE A 67 -10.68 -11.52 -8.00
C ILE A 67 -10.16 -12.90 -7.59
N ALA A 68 -9.70 -13.03 -6.34
CA ALA A 68 -9.25 -14.29 -5.77
C ALA A 68 -10.37 -15.34 -5.70
N ALA A 69 -11.59 -14.94 -5.32
CA ALA A 69 -12.75 -15.81 -5.30
C ALA A 69 -13.07 -16.35 -6.71
N ILE A 70 -13.05 -15.50 -7.74
CA ILE A 70 -13.27 -15.94 -9.13
C ILE A 70 -12.19 -16.97 -9.54
N GLY A 71 -10.92 -16.71 -9.22
CA GLY A 71 -9.82 -17.65 -9.52
C GLY A 71 -9.97 -19.00 -8.78
N ALA A 72 -10.27 -18.96 -7.49
CA ALA A 72 -10.48 -20.16 -6.68
C ALA A 72 -11.72 -20.95 -7.14
N PHE A 73 -12.86 -20.30 -7.35
CA PHE A 73 -14.08 -20.94 -7.83
C PHE A 73 -13.94 -21.47 -9.26
N GLY A 74 -13.28 -20.73 -10.16
CA GLY A 74 -12.99 -21.21 -11.51
C GLY A 74 -12.17 -22.50 -11.51
N ALA A 75 -11.16 -22.59 -10.64
CA ALA A 75 -10.36 -23.80 -10.50
C ALA A 75 -11.12 -24.94 -9.78
N CYS A 76 -11.83 -24.66 -8.68
CA CYS A 76 -12.57 -25.68 -7.92
C CYS A 76 -13.76 -26.25 -8.68
N LEU A 77 -14.54 -25.40 -9.34
CA LEU A 77 -15.71 -25.77 -10.13
C LEU A 77 -15.34 -26.28 -11.53
N GLU A 78 -14.05 -26.31 -11.87
CA GLU A 78 -13.58 -26.75 -13.18
C GLU A 78 -14.25 -26.00 -14.34
N SER A 79 -14.50 -24.69 -14.13
CA SER A 79 -15.19 -23.85 -15.10
C SER A 79 -14.18 -23.05 -15.94
N SER A 80 -14.03 -23.46 -17.19
CA SER A 80 -13.15 -22.80 -18.17
C SER A 80 -13.55 -21.33 -18.42
N THR A 81 -14.85 -21.01 -18.39
CA THR A 81 -15.34 -19.63 -18.52
C THR A 81 -14.92 -18.75 -17.35
N LEU A 82 -15.01 -19.23 -16.09
CA LEU A 82 -14.57 -18.45 -14.93
C LEU A 82 -13.05 -18.24 -14.94
N LEU A 83 -12.28 -19.25 -15.35
CA LEU A 83 -10.83 -19.15 -15.49
C LEU A 83 -10.41 -18.16 -16.58
N ASP A 84 -11.13 -18.11 -17.70
CA ASP A 84 -10.89 -17.10 -18.75
C ASP A 84 -11.17 -15.69 -18.22
N VAL A 85 -12.30 -15.48 -17.56
CA VAL A 85 -12.65 -14.18 -16.97
C VAL A 85 -11.60 -13.75 -15.96
N TYR A 86 -11.16 -14.65 -15.08
CA TYR A 86 -10.05 -14.41 -14.18
C TYR A 86 -8.78 -13.99 -14.92
N GLY A 87 -8.39 -14.74 -15.96
CA GLY A 87 -7.23 -14.43 -16.79
C GLY A 87 -7.31 -13.05 -17.44
N TYR A 88 -8.45 -12.67 -18.01
CA TYR A 88 -8.65 -11.35 -18.59
C TYR A 88 -8.57 -10.23 -17.55
N ILE A 89 -9.13 -10.41 -16.35
CA ILE A 89 -9.03 -9.43 -15.27
C ILE A 89 -7.57 -9.21 -14.90
N ILE A 90 -6.80 -10.27 -14.66
CA ILE A 90 -5.37 -10.15 -14.32
C ILE A 90 -4.59 -9.53 -15.48
N PHE A 91 -4.92 -9.85 -16.74
CA PHE A 91 -4.27 -9.25 -17.90
C PHE A 91 -4.46 -7.72 -17.96
N PHE A 92 -5.67 -7.22 -17.70
CA PHE A 92 -5.91 -5.78 -17.61
C PHE A 92 -5.21 -5.13 -16.42
N LEU A 93 -5.05 -5.84 -15.29
CA LEU A 93 -4.26 -5.38 -14.16
C LEU A 93 -2.77 -5.23 -14.52
N VAL A 94 -2.19 -6.19 -15.25
CA VAL A 94 -0.80 -6.10 -15.75
C VAL A 94 -0.61 -4.84 -16.61
N ILE A 95 -1.55 -4.58 -17.53
CA ILE A 95 -1.49 -3.36 -18.37
C ILE A 95 -1.56 -2.11 -17.50
N GLY A 96 -2.48 -2.07 -16.53
CA GLY A 96 -2.59 -0.96 -15.58
C GLY A 96 -1.31 -0.74 -14.78
N GLU A 97 -0.68 -1.82 -14.31
CA GLU A 97 0.57 -1.76 -13.56
C GLU A 97 1.73 -1.21 -14.41
N ILE A 98 1.87 -1.66 -15.66
CA ILE A 98 2.88 -1.13 -16.60
C ILE A 98 2.65 0.36 -16.87
N VAL A 99 1.41 0.76 -17.06
CA VAL A 99 1.05 2.17 -17.28
C VAL A 99 1.40 3.00 -16.05
N LEU A 100 0.97 2.60 -14.85
CA LEU A 100 1.26 3.29 -13.59
C LEU A 100 2.76 3.38 -13.32
N PHE A 101 3.50 2.30 -13.57
CA PHE A 101 4.95 2.26 -13.47
C PHE A 101 5.58 3.28 -14.42
N TYR A 102 5.22 3.26 -15.71
CA TYR A 102 5.72 4.22 -16.69
C TYR A 102 5.45 5.69 -16.28
N TYR A 103 4.23 6.01 -15.84
CA TYR A 103 3.88 7.36 -15.37
C TYR A 103 4.69 7.77 -14.13
N SER A 104 4.94 6.83 -13.21
CA SER A 104 5.75 7.08 -12.00
C SER A 104 7.19 7.47 -12.33
N PHE A 105 7.79 6.84 -13.34
CA PHE A 105 9.12 7.22 -13.82
C PHE A 105 9.10 8.54 -14.61
N LYS A 106 8.14 8.69 -15.53
CA LYS A 106 8.06 9.86 -16.41
C LYS A 106 7.83 11.15 -15.64
N TYR A 107 6.97 11.12 -14.61
CA TYR A 107 6.58 12.29 -13.84
C TYR A 107 7.22 12.32 -12.45
N LYS A 108 8.37 11.67 -12.28
CA LYS A 108 9.08 11.60 -10.98
C LYS A 108 9.38 12.98 -10.41
N ASP A 109 9.84 13.92 -11.24
CA ASP A 109 10.20 15.27 -10.79
C ASP A 109 8.96 16.10 -10.41
N GLU A 110 7.88 15.97 -11.18
CA GLU A 110 6.60 16.61 -10.86
C GLU A 110 6.00 16.02 -9.58
N LEU A 111 6.04 14.70 -9.41
CA LEU A 111 5.64 14.03 -8.18
C LEU A 111 6.47 14.53 -7.00
N THR A 112 7.78 14.68 -7.16
CA THR A 112 8.68 15.19 -6.12
C THR A 112 8.31 16.64 -5.74
N THR A 113 8.00 17.48 -6.73
CA THR A 113 7.58 18.87 -6.51
C THR A 113 6.20 18.97 -5.82
N ASN A 114 5.28 18.10 -6.19
CA ASN A 114 3.96 17.99 -5.56
C ASN A 114 4.08 17.50 -4.11
N LEU A 115 4.97 16.54 -3.86
CA LEU A 115 5.30 16.06 -2.51
C LEU A 115 5.96 17.14 -1.67
N GLU A 116 6.90 17.92 -2.23
CA GLU A 116 7.50 19.08 -1.57
C GLU A 116 6.42 20.04 -1.10
N THR A 117 5.56 20.45 -2.03
CA THR A 117 4.48 21.40 -1.77
C THR A 117 3.52 20.86 -0.72
N GLY A 118 3.17 19.58 -0.80
CA GLY A 118 2.29 18.89 0.14
C GLY A 118 2.88 18.83 1.54
N ILE A 119 4.14 18.40 1.67
CA ILE A 119 4.84 18.27 2.96
C ILE A 119 5.10 19.64 3.57
N LYS A 120 5.54 20.65 2.79
CA LYS A 120 5.74 22.01 3.31
C LYS A 120 4.42 22.62 3.80
N LYS A 121 3.30 22.42 3.08
CA LYS A 121 1.96 22.81 3.56
C LYS A 121 1.55 22.04 4.81
N ALA A 122 1.92 20.76 4.90
CA ALA A 122 1.65 19.93 6.07
C ALA A 122 2.41 20.44 7.31
N ILE A 123 3.67 20.82 7.16
CA ILE A 123 4.49 21.42 8.21
C ILE A 123 3.92 22.75 8.69
N GLN A 124 3.45 23.61 7.77
CA GLN A 124 2.85 24.90 8.13
C GLN A 124 1.58 24.74 8.97
N ARG A 125 0.76 23.74 8.66
CA ARG A 125 -0.49 23.45 9.39
C ARG A 125 -0.29 22.54 10.59
N TYR A 126 0.90 21.96 10.75
CA TYR A 126 1.26 21.00 11.80
C TYR A 126 0.85 21.45 13.22
N PRO A 127 1.05 22.71 13.67
CA PRO A 127 0.70 23.11 15.02
C PRO A 127 -0.82 23.18 15.28
N GLY A 128 -1.63 23.33 14.23
CA GLY A 128 -3.08 23.54 14.33
C GLY A 128 -3.94 22.39 13.81
N ASP A 129 -3.33 21.33 13.26
CA ASP A 129 -4.03 20.20 12.66
C ASP A 129 -3.43 18.87 13.16
N SER A 130 -4.10 18.24 14.12
CA SER A 130 -3.63 17.01 14.74
C SER A 130 -3.66 15.76 13.84
N LYS A 131 -4.54 15.66 12.80
CA LYS A 131 -4.48 14.52 11.84
C LYS A 131 -3.27 14.68 10.97
N LEU A 132 -3.05 15.90 10.51
CA LEU A 132 -1.90 16.21 9.68
C LEU A 132 -0.60 16.00 10.46
N ALA A 133 -0.57 16.39 11.74
CA ALA A 133 0.57 16.17 12.62
C ALA A 133 0.88 14.68 12.78
N TYR A 134 -0.09 13.86 13.18
CA TYR A 134 0.12 12.42 13.37
C TYR A 134 0.55 11.73 12.07
N GLY A 135 -0.14 11.99 10.95
CA GLY A 135 0.19 11.42 9.65
C GLY A 135 1.59 11.80 9.19
N LEU A 136 1.97 13.08 9.34
CA LEU A 136 3.31 13.56 9.01
C LEU A 136 4.38 12.92 9.91
N GLN A 137 4.10 12.72 11.20
CA GLN A 137 5.01 12.03 12.12
C GLN A 137 5.19 10.55 11.77
N LEU A 138 4.12 9.86 11.34
CA LEU A 138 4.20 8.47 10.90
C LEU A 138 5.02 8.32 9.63
N ILE A 139 4.81 9.21 8.65
CA ILE A 139 5.61 9.26 7.42
C ILE A 139 7.09 9.49 7.77
N GLN A 140 7.38 10.49 8.60
CA GLN A 140 8.75 10.82 9.02
C GLN A 140 9.43 9.68 9.79
N LYS A 141 8.71 8.98 10.67
CA LYS A 141 9.24 7.78 11.35
C LYS A 141 9.48 6.63 10.37
N PHE A 142 8.53 6.37 9.45
CA PHE A 142 8.61 5.27 8.50
C PHE A 142 9.77 5.45 7.51
N PHE A 143 9.90 6.65 6.95
CA PHE A 143 10.99 7.03 6.05
C PHE A 143 12.24 7.50 6.79
N ARG A 144 12.25 7.47 8.13
CA ARG A 144 13.37 7.86 8.99
C ARG A 144 13.98 9.23 8.62
N CYS A 145 13.14 10.22 8.37
CA CYS A 145 13.51 11.56 7.90
C CYS A 145 12.86 12.65 8.76
N CYS A 146 13.33 13.89 8.62
CA CYS A 146 12.74 15.07 9.25
C CYS A 146 12.62 16.22 8.27
N GLY A 147 11.41 16.72 8.03
CA GLY A 147 11.10 17.70 6.99
C GLY A 147 11.16 17.12 5.57
N PHE A 148 10.94 17.94 4.56
CA PHE A 148 11.10 17.54 3.16
C PHE A 148 12.56 17.62 2.71
N GLU A 149 13.20 18.78 2.88
CA GLU A 149 14.62 19.02 2.60
C GLU A 149 15.46 18.81 3.85
N GLY A 150 14.89 19.09 5.02
CA GLY A 150 15.52 18.80 6.30
C GLY A 150 14.80 19.39 7.50
N PRO A 151 15.39 19.24 8.70
CA PRO A 151 14.79 19.70 9.96
C PRO A 151 14.55 21.22 10.03
N ASN A 152 15.22 21.97 9.16
CA ASN A 152 15.07 23.41 9.03
C ASN A 152 13.79 23.83 8.31
N ASP A 153 13.05 22.90 7.70
CA ASP A 153 11.73 23.16 7.14
C ASP A 153 10.70 23.52 8.23
N TYR A 154 10.93 23.06 9.47
CA TYR A 154 10.14 23.48 10.62
C TYR A 154 10.56 24.89 11.06
N PRO A 155 9.63 25.87 11.11
CA PRO A 155 9.94 27.18 11.65
C PRO A 155 10.39 27.02 13.11
N SER A 156 11.47 27.72 13.47
CA SER A 156 12.16 27.71 14.77
C SER A 156 11.36 27.21 15.99
N GLY A 157 12.01 26.41 16.84
CA GLY A 157 11.37 25.78 18.00
C GLY A 157 11.65 24.28 18.04
N ASP A 158 10.83 23.55 18.80
CA ASP A 158 10.90 22.09 18.88
C ASP A 158 10.51 21.42 17.56
N LEU A 159 11.07 20.24 17.32
CA LEU A 159 10.77 19.38 16.17
C LEU A 159 9.68 18.37 16.53
N PRO A 160 9.00 17.75 15.56
CA PRO A 160 8.15 16.60 15.84
C PRO A 160 8.91 15.47 16.55
N ALA A 161 8.27 14.78 17.49
CA ALA A 161 8.86 13.65 18.22
C ALA A 161 9.36 12.54 17.28
N SER A 162 8.73 12.36 16.12
CA SER A 162 9.20 11.46 15.06
C SER A 162 10.62 11.77 14.56
N CYS A 163 11.06 13.03 14.50
CA CYS A 163 12.41 13.42 14.11
C CYS A 163 13.50 12.98 15.12
N CYS A 164 13.09 12.74 16.36
CA CYS A 164 13.95 12.26 17.44
C CYS A 164 13.74 10.76 17.75
N ASP A 165 13.09 10.02 16.85
CA ASP A 165 12.72 8.60 17.00
C ASP A 165 11.74 8.30 18.16
N GLN A 166 11.19 9.33 18.81
CA GLN A 166 10.38 9.25 20.04
C GLN A 166 8.88 9.07 19.75
N MET A 167 8.53 8.20 18.80
CA MET A 167 7.13 8.01 18.40
C MET A 167 6.26 7.42 19.52
N SER A 168 6.86 6.81 20.55
CA SER A 168 6.16 6.37 21.76
C SER A 168 5.53 7.52 22.56
N LYS A 169 5.99 8.77 22.37
CA LYS A 169 5.40 9.96 22.99
C LYS A 169 4.18 10.49 22.22
N VAL A 170 3.98 10.02 20.99
CA VAL A 170 2.83 10.40 20.16
C VAL A 170 1.64 9.56 20.59
N SER A 171 0.60 10.21 21.05
CA SER A 171 -0.66 9.57 21.45
C SER A 171 -1.85 10.34 20.87
N VAL A 172 -3.04 9.79 21.05
CA VAL A 172 -4.30 10.46 20.71
C VAL A 172 -4.41 11.82 21.38
N GLN A 173 -3.99 11.87 22.65
CA GLN A 173 -4.08 13.04 23.51
C GLN A 173 -2.91 14.02 23.26
N ASN A 174 -1.81 13.56 22.64
CA ASN A 174 -0.68 14.39 22.25
C ASN A 174 -0.17 14.06 20.82
N PRO A 175 -0.98 14.37 19.79
CA PRO A 175 -0.68 14.00 18.40
C PRO A 175 0.42 14.86 17.77
N ALA A 176 0.69 16.03 18.34
CA ALA A 176 1.75 16.95 17.94
C ALA A 176 2.97 16.89 18.88
N ALA A 177 3.15 15.77 19.60
CA ALA A 177 4.29 15.58 20.49
C ALA A 177 5.59 16.00 19.81
N SER A 178 6.41 16.75 20.56
CA SER A 178 7.62 17.39 20.05
C SER A 178 8.86 16.98 20.84
N CYS A 179 10.03 17.30 20.30
CA CYS A 179 11.32 17.13 20.94
C CYS A 179 12.23 18.34 20.66
N PRO A 180 13.15 18.67 21.59
CA PRO A 180 14.14 19.72 21.36
C PRO A 180 15.06 19.40 20.18
N ARG A 181 15.49 20.42 19.43
CA ARG A 181 16.37 20.27 18.26
C ARG A 181 17.70 19.58 18.55
N ASN A 182 18.23 19.70 19.77
CA ASN A 182 19.48 19.04 20.17
C ASN A 182 19.34 17.52 20.38
N GLN A 183 18.12 16.97 20.32
CA GLN A 183 17.85 15.53 20.41
C GLN A 183 17.53 14.91 19.03
N ILE A 184 17.79 15.64 17.94
CA ILE A 184 17.48 15.14 16.61
C ILE A 184 18.28 13.89 16.27
N ILE A 185 17.58 12.91 15.68
CA ILE A 185 18.19 11.66 15.20
C ILE A 185 18.15 11.62 13.67
N PHE A 186 17.06 12.10 13.06
CA PHE A 186 16.93 12.19 11.61
C PHE A 186 17.27 13.62 11.16
N ASP A 187 18.51 13.82 10.74
CA ASP A 187 19.07 15.12 10.35
C ASP A 187 18.87 15.49 8.88
N HIS A 188 18.30 14.58 8.09
CA HIS A 188 18.07 14.72 6.66
C HIS A 188 16.58 14.75 6.33
N GLY A 189 16.24 15.46 5.24
CA GLY A 189 14.88 15.54 4.74
C GLY A 189 14.42 14.27 4.04
N CYS A 190 13.11 14.09 3.93
CA CYS A 190 12.51 12.94 3.28
C CYS A 190 12.88 12.83 1.79
N LYS A 191 13.15 13.96 1.11
CA LYS A 191 13.61 13.96 -0.30
C LYS A 191 14.88 13.11 -0.50
N ASN A 192 15.82 13.21 0.43
CA ASN A 192 17.12 12.54 0.37
C ASN A 192 17.24 11.48 1.49
N SER A 193 16.12 10.89 1.90
CA SER A 193 16.15 9.85 2.91
C SER A 193 16.91 8.63 2.37
N PRO A 194 17.93 8.11 3.10
CA PRO A 194 18.61 6.88 2.74
C PRO A 194 17.64 5.70 2.64
N PHE A 195 16.54 5.75 3.41
CA PHE A 195 15.47 4.78 3.31
C PHE A 195 14.75 4.89 1.96
N ILE A 196 14.43 6.09 1.48
CA ILE A 196 13.81 6.27 0.15
C ILE A 196 14.76 5.85 -0.97
N GLU A 197 16.04 6.20 -0.88
CA GLU A 197 17.03 5.81 -1.90
C GLU A 197 17.21 4.29 -2.00
N SER A 198 17.30 3.59 -0.86
CA SER A 198 17.36 2.12 -0.83
C SER A 198 16.02 1.45 -1.15
N THR A 199 14.90 2.11 -0.82
CA THR A 199 13.56 1.58 -1.06
C THR A 199 13.11 1.79 -2.50
N LEU A 200 13.54 2.83 -3.22
CA LEU A 200 13.19 3.05 -4.63
C LEU A 200 13.64 1.89 -5.53
N GLY A 201 14.84 1.35 -5.27
CA GLY A 201 15.30 0.11 -5.92
C GLY A 201 14.40 -1.06 -5.54
N SER A 202 14.10 -1.23 -4.26
CA SER A 202 13.26 -2.32 -3.74
C SER A 202 11.83 -2.30 -4.30
N VAL A 203 11.20 -1.13 -4.42
CA VAL A 203 9.87 -0.93 -5.00
C VAL A 203 9.87 -1.27 -6.49
N THR A 204 10.93 -0.91 -7.20
CA THR A 204 11.09 -1.25 -8.62
C THR A 204 11.17 -2.77 -8.83
N TYR A 205 11.98 -3.48 -8.03
CA TYR A 205 12.04 -4.94 -8.07
C TYR A 205 10.72 -5.60 -7.67
N ALA A 206 10.01 -5.05 -6.68
CA ALA A 206 8.71 -5.54 -6.27
C ALA A 206 7.68 -5.43 -7.40
N ALA A 207 7.66 -4.33 -8.16
CA ALA A 207 6.78 -4.17 -9.33
C ALA A 207 7.10 -5.21 -10.42
N TYR A 208 8.38 -5.43 -10.75
CA TYR A 208 8.75 -6.47 -11.71
C TYR A 208 8.36 -7.88 -11.24
N ALA A 209 8.56 -8.17 -9.96
CA ALA A 209 8.17 -9.45 -9.37
C ALA A 209 6.65 -9.64 -9.40
N LEU A 210 5.87 -8.57 -9.17
CA LEU A 210 4.42 -8.60 -9.21
C LEU A 210 3.89 -8.85 -10.62
N ILE A 211 4.43 -8.15 -11.63
CA ILE A 211 4.11 -8.40 -13.05
C ILE A 211 4.45 -9.85 -13.43
N LEU A 212 5.64 -10.34 -13.07
CA LEU A 212 6.05 -11.71 -13.38
C LEU A 212 5.11 -12.73 -12.73
N LEU A 213 4.74 -12.52 -11.47
CA LEU A 213 3.80 -13.37 -10.75
C LEU A 213 2.44 -13.40 -11.44
N GLN A 214 1.90 -12.25 -11.84
CA GLN A 214 0.63 -12.15 -12.56
C GLN A 214 0.68 -12.88 -13.91
N LEU A 215 1.79 -12.78 -14.66
CA LEU A 215 1.97 -13.51 -15.91
C LEU A 215 1.98 -15.04 -15.68
N ILE A 216 2.66 -15.52 -14.64
CA ILE A 216 2.66 -16.94 -14.27
C ILE A 216 1.23 -17.40 -13.95
N VAL A 217 0.47 -16.60 -13.20
CA VAL A 217 -0.91 -16.88 -12.83
C VAL A 217 -1.83 -16.94 -14.07
N ILE A 218 -1.66 -16.02 -15.02
CA ILE A 218 -2.39 -16.05 -16.30
C ILE A 218 -2.07 -17.34 -17.06
N LEU A 219 -0.79 -17.71 -17.17
CA LEU A 219 -0.37 -18.94 -17.84
C LEU A 219 -1.00 -20.18 -17.18
N MET A 220 -1.00 -20.24 -15.85
CA MET A 220 -1.64 -21.33 -15.11
C MET A 220 -3.16 -21.39 -15.37
N ALA A 221 -3.85 -20.24 -15.35
CA ALA A 221 -5.28 -20.17 -15.63
C ALA A 221 -5.61 -20.58 -17.07
N CYS A 222 -4.84 -20.12 -18.06
CA CYS A 222 -5.03 -20.49 -19.47
C CYS A 222 -4.75 -21.98 -19.72
N CYS A 223 -3.68 -22.52 -19.14
CA CYS A 223 -3.37 -23.96 -19.24
C CYS A 223 -4.51 -24.79 -18.66
N LEU A 224 -4.99 -24.45 -17.46
CA LEU A 224 -6.11 -25.16 -16.83
C LEU A 224 -7.40 -25.00 -17.64
N SER A 225 -7.73 -23.81 -18.13
CA SER A 225 -8.91 -23.56 -18.98
C SER A 225 -8.86 -24.39 -20.27
N ARG A 226 -7.69 -24.51 -20.91
CA ARG A 226 -7.51 -25.32 -22.11
C ARG A 226 -7.67 -26.81 -21.83
N ASP A 227 -7.06 -27.30 -20.75
CA ASP A 227 -7.15 -28.70 -20.37
C ASP A 227 -8.60 -29.11 -20.05
N LEU A 228 -9.36 -28.21 -19.39
CA LEU A 228 -10.78 -28.41 -19.11
C LEU A 228 -11.67 -28.44 -20.37
N ARG A 229 -11.29 -27.74 -21.43
CA ARG A 229 -12.01 -27.78 -22.73
C ARG A 229 -11.68 -29.00 -23.57
N ALA A 230 -10.58 -29.68 -23.26
CA ALA A 230 -10.14 -30.87 -23.99
C ALA A 230 -10.75 -32.17 -23.45
N ILE A 231 -11.49 -32.09 -22.34
CA ILE A 231 -12.26 -33.18 -21.71
C ILE A 231 -13.69 -33.12 -22.25
#